data_AF-A0A2H5WR57-F1
#
_entry.id   AF-A0A2H5WR57-F1
#
_cell.length_a   1.000
_cell.length_b   1.000
_cell.length_c   1.000
_cell.angle_alpha   90.00
_cell.angle_beta   90.00
_cell.angle_gamma   90.00
#
_symmetry.space_group_name_H-M   'P 1'
#
loop_
_entity.id
_entity.type
_entity.pdbx_description
1 polymer ?
#
loop_
_entity_poly.entity_id
_entity_poly.type
_entity_poly.pdbx_seq_one_letter_code
_entity_poly.pdbx_strand_id
1 'polypeptide(L)'
;MYFLGKLGGIGLQQRLWMLWESGRLVLHCPSESELRRMRELMDKYSDIPMDFADASIVAAAEVLGIKTLFSLDSDFHIYRLYRREPFTIVPE
;
A
#
# COMPACT_ATOMS: atom_id res chain seq x y z
N MET A 1 5.15 10.10 4.90
CA MET A 1 5.28 10.04 6.38
C MET A 1 6.52 9.20 6.75
N TYR A 2 7.46 9.68 7.58
CA TYR A 2 8.70 8.94 7.97
C TYR A 2 8.54 8.20 9.31
N PHE A 3 7.57 7.29 9.42
CA PHE A 3 7.20 6.67 10.70
C PHE A 3 8.39 5.99 11.42
N LEU A 4 9.11 5.09 10.74
CA LEU A 4 10.26 4.39 11.31
C LEU A 4 11.43 5.33 11.62
N GLY A 5 11.67 6.33 10.76
CA GLY A 5 12.70 7.34 10.99
C GLY A 5 12.42 8.20 12.22
N LYS A 6 11.15 8.57 12.45
CA LYS A 6 10.72 9.33 13.63
C LYS A 6 10.76 8.49 14.92
N LEU A 7 10.41 7.20 14.86
CA LEU A 7 10.35 6.35 16.04
C LEU A 7 11.70 5.81 16.51
N GLY A 8 12.62 5.52 15.59
CA GLY A 8 13.88 4.87 15.96
C GLY A 8 15.02 5.11 14.98
N GLY A 9 14.93 6.16 14.18
CA GLY A 9 15.99 6.61 13.29
C GLY A 9 16.50 5.53 12.34
N ILE A 10 17.82 5.53 12.12
CA ILE A 10 18.48 4.56 11.25
C ILE A 10 18.38 3.12 11.77
N GLY A 11 18.26 2.92 13.09
CA GLY A 11 18.19 1.58 13.69
C GLY A 11 16.96 0.79 13.23
N LEU A 12 15.79 1.44 13.11
CA LEU A 12 14.59 0.80 12.58
C LEU A 12 14.65 0.63 11.05
N GLN A 13 15.31 1.54 10.33
CA GLN A 13 15.55 1.37 8.89
C GLN A 13 16.43 0.14 8.61
N GLN A 14 17.47 -0.09 9.43
CA GLN A 14 18.30 -1.30 9.34
C GLN A 14 17.51 -2.59 9.56
N ARG A 15 16.43 -2.56 10.34
CA ARG A 15 15.55 -3.73 10.49
C ARG A 15 14.79 -4.06 9.23
N LEU A 16 14.40 -3.06 8.41
CA LEU A 16 13.81 -3.34 7.10
C LEU A 16 14.79 -4.07 6.18
N TRP A 17 16.07 -3.65 6.18
CA TRP A 17 17.11 -4.35 5.43
C TRP A 17 17.28 -5.79 5.89
N MET A 18 17.35 -6.04 7.20
CA MET A 18 17.43 -7.41 7.72
C MET A 18 16.20 -8.26 7.35
N LEU A 19 15.00 -7.68 7.34
CA LEU A 19 13.80 -8.40 6.91
C LEU A 19 13.86 -8.75 5.42
N TRP A 20 14.37 -7.84 4.60
CA TRP A 20 14.53 -8.08 3.17
C TRP A 20 15.62 -9.13 2.89
N GLU A 21 16.79 -9.01 3.51
CA GLU A 21 17.91 -9.96 3.39
C GLU A 21 17.51 -11.38 3.84
N SER A 22 16.65 -11.48 4.84
CA SER A 22 16.12 -12.77 5.34
C SER A 22 14.92 -13.30 4.54
N GLY A 23 14.47 -12.60 3.49
CA GLY A 23 13.33 -13.00 2.66
C GLY A 23 11.96 -12.83 3.33
N ARG A 24 11.88 -12.13 4.46
CA ARG A 24 10.63 -11.85 5.21
C ARG A 24 9.91 -10.59 4.73
N LEU A 25 10.62 -9.71 4.02
CA LEU A 25 10.09 -8.53 3.35
C LEU A 25 10.33 -8.68 1.85
N VAL A 26 9.27 -8.54 1.06
CA VAL A 26 9.34 -8.54 -0.41
C VAL A 26 9.13 -7.10 -0.89
N LEU A 27 10.03 -6.62 -1.75
CA LEU A 27 9.85 -5.36 -2.44
C LEU A 27 9.13 -5.62 -3.76
N HIS A 28 7.95 -5.01 -3.91
CA HIS A 28 7.19 -5.06 -5.13
C HIS A 28 7.47 -3.84 -6.00
N CYS A 29 7.74 -4.06 -7.28
CA CYS A 29 7.91 -3.00 -8.27
C CYS A 29 6.69 -3.02 -9.21
N PRO A 30 5.97 -1.90 -9.37
CA PRO A 30 4.77 -1.87 -10.19
C PRO A 30 5.12 -2.06 -11.67
N SER A 31 4.31 -2.86 -12.34
CA SER A 31 4.29 -3.00 -13.79
C SER A 31 3.64 -1.79 -14.48
N GLU A 32 3.84 -1.65 -15.78
CA GLU A 32 3.17 -0.63 -16.61
C GLU A 32 1.63 -0.68 -16.50
N SER A 33 1.05 -1.88 -16.36
CA SER A 33 -0.39 -2.02 -16.14
C SER A 33 -0.81 -1.51 -14.77
N GLU A 34 0.00 -1.72 -13.73
CA GLU A 34 -0.27 -1.18 -12.40
C GLU A 34 -0.15 0.34 -12.39
N LEU A 35 0.83 0.92 -13.09
CA LEU A 35 0.96 2.38 -13.22
C LEU A 35 -0.26 3.00 -13.93
N ARG A 36 -0.77 2.36 -14.98
CA ARG A 36 -2.04 2.79 -15.63
C ARG A 36 -3.20 2.66 -14.67
N ARG A 37 -3.27 1.56 -13.93
CA ARG A 37 -4.32 1.31 -12.96
C ARG A 37 -4.32 2.34 -11.83
N MET A 38 -3.15 2.74 -11.34
CA MET A 38 -3.01 3.80 -10.35
C MET A 38 -3.63 5.11 -10.84
N ARG A 39 -3.35 5.50 -12.09
CA ARG A 39 -3.96 6.70 -12.70
C ARG A 39 -5.50 6.61 -12.72
N GLU A 40 -6.04 5.47 -13.17
CA GLU A 40 -7.49 5.26 -13.19
C GLU A 40 -8.12 5.34 -11.79
N LEU A 41 -7.43 4.81 -10.77
CA LEU A 41 -7.88 4.86 -9.38
C LEU A 41 -7.89 6.31 -8.87
N MET A 42 -6.85 7.08 -9.14
CA MET A 42 -6.79 8.50 -8.77
C MET A 42 -7.89 9.32 -9.46
N ASP A 43 -8.17 9.06 -10.74
CA ASP A 43 -9.29 9.70 -11.44
C ASP A 43 -10.64 9.31 -10.80
N LYS A 44 -10.83 8.02 -10.48
CA LYS A 44 -12.04 7.47 -9.86
C LYS A 44 -12.32 8.05 -8.47
N TYR A 45 -11.27 8.22 -7.66
CA TYR A 45 -11.37 8.67 -6.27
C TYR A 45 -11.01 10.15 -6.12
N SER A 46 -11.08 10.93 -7.21
CA SER A 46 -10.72 12.35 -7.22
C SER A 46 -11.53 13.23 -6.25
N ASP A 47 -12.72 12.79 -5.84
CA ASP A 47 -13.57 13.47 -4.86
C ASP A 47 -13.23 13.16 -3.38
N ILE A 48 -12.32 12.21 -3.12
CA ILE A 48 -11.88 11.80 -1.78
C ILE A 48 -10.34 11.85 -1.69
N PRO A 49 -9.73 11.86 -0.50
CA PRO A 49 -8.27 11.74 -0.41
C PRO A 49 -7.85 10.42 -1.04
N MET A 50 -7.14 10.46 -2.16
CA MET A 50 -6.34 9.36 -2.69
C MET A 50 -5.10 9.98 -3.32
N ASP A 51 -3.93 9.60 -2.82
CA ASP A 51 -2.67 10.01 -3.41
C ASP A 51 -2.00 8.91 -4.24
N PHE A 52 -0.82 9.22 -4.78
CA PHE A 52 -0.05 8.28 -5.59
C PHE A 52 0.38 7.03 -4.80
N ALA A 53 0.67 7.16 -3.51
CA ALA A 53 1.05 6.04 -2.66
C ALA A 53 -0.16 5.14 -2.38
N ASP A 54 -1.32 5.72 -2.07
CA ASP A 54 -2.56 4.96 -1.86
C ASP A 54 -2.96 4.19 -3.11
N ALA A 55 -2.95 4.86 -4.26
CA ALA A 55 -3.23 4.23 -5.55
C ALA A 55 -2.25 3.07 -5.83
N SER A 56 -0.98 3.22 -5.47
CA SER A 56 0.03 2.17 -5.65
C SER A 56 -0.27 0.92 -4.82
N ILE A 57 -0.76 1.10 -3.58
CA ILE A 57 -1.14 -0.01 -2.69
C ILE A 57 -2.37 -0.72 -3.23
N VAL A 58 -3.40 0.02 -3.66
CA VAL A 58 -4.63 -0.57 -4.22
C VAL A 58 -4.34 -1.33 -5.51
N ALA A 59 -3.56 -0.77 -6.43
CA ALA A 59 -3.20 -1.42 -7.69
C ALA A 59 -2.37 -2.70 -7.45
N ALA A 60 -1.39 -2.66 -6.55
CA ALA A 60 -0.58 -3.82 -6.20
C ALA A 60 -1.45 -4.92 -5.56
N ALA A 61 -2.33 -4.56 -4.62
CA ALA A 61 -3.23 -5.51 -3.97
C ALA A 61 -4.17 -6.19 -4.97
N GLU A 62 -4.69 -5.42 -5.93
CA GLU A 62 -5.52 -5.91 -7.04
C GLU A 62 -4.78 -6.95 -7.91
N VAL A 63 -3.53 -6.69 -8.30
CA VAL A 63 -2.73 -7.60 -9.15
C VAL A 63 -2.24 -8.82 -8.37
N LEU A 64 -1.83 -8.63 -7.11
CA LEU A 64 -1.32 -9.71 -6.26
C LEU A 64 -2.43 -10.54 -5.62
N GLY A 65 -3.69 -10.15 -5.76
CA GLY A 65 -4.83 -10.83 -5.13
C GLY A 65 -4.84 -10.70 -3.59
N ILE A 66 -4.22 -9.67 -3.05
CA ILE A 66 -4.10 -9.43 -1.61
C ILE A 66 -5.33 -8.66 -1.14
N LYS A 67 -6.03 -9.19 -0.14
CA LYS A 67 -7.22 -8.55 0.47
C LYS A 67 -6.98 -7.99 1.86
N THR A 68 -5.90 -8.42 2.51
CA THR A 68 -5.54 -7.97 3.85
C THR A 68 -4.47 -6.90 3.76
N LEU A 69 -4.74 -5.73 4.34
CA LEU A 69 -3.82 -4.60 4.34
C LEU A 69 -3.43 -4.27 5.77
N PHE A 70 -2.13 -4.18 6.04
CA PHE A 70 -1.66 -3.61 7.29
C PHE A 70 -1.55 -2.08 7.15
N SER A 71 -2.45 -1.31 7.76
CA SER A 71 -2.44 0.16 7.69
C SER A 71 -3.15 0.77 8.90
N LEU A 72 -2.72 1.97 9.28
CA LEU A 72 -3.42 2.83 10.25
C LEU A 72 -4.18 3.97 9.56
N ASP A 73 -4.10 4.04 8.23
CA ASP A 73 -4.76 5.07 7.44
C ASP A 73 -6.20 4.67 7.17
N SER A 74 -7.13 5.51 7.65
CA SER A 74 -8.57 5.26 7.56
C SER A 74 -9.11 5.31 6.13
N ASP A 75 -8.40 5.95 5.21
CA ASP A 75 -8.88 6.16 3.84
C ASP A 75 -9.01 4.81 3.08
N PHE A 76 -8.23 3.80 3.46
CA PHE A 76 -8.35 2.44 2.92
C PHE A 76 -9.68 1.75 3.25
N HIS A 77 -10.45 2.22 4.24
CA HIS A 77 -11.81 1.73 4.48
C HIS A 77 -12.79 2.18 3.39
N ILE A 78 -12.46 3.22 2.63
CA ILE A 78 -13.28 3.76 1.54
C ILE A 78 -12.92 3.06 0.22
N TYR A 79 -11.63 2.83 -0.01
CA TYR A 79 -11.17 2.21 -1.25
C TYR A 79 -11.67 0.78 -1.41
N ARG A 80 -11.80 0.37 -2.67
CA ARG A 80 -12.31 -0.94 -3.08
C ARG A 80 -11.42 -1.54 -4.15
N LEU A 81 -11.13 -2.82 -3.98
CA LEU A 81 -10.49 -3.69 -4.96
C LEU A 81 -11.43 -3.96 -6.14
N TYR A 82 -10.96 -4.75 -7.10
CA TYR A 82 -11.80 -5.29 -8.18
C TYR A 82 -13.10 -5.88 -7.63
N ARG A 83 -14.19 -5.71 -8.39
CA ARG A 83 -15.56 -6.13 -8.02
C ARG A 83 -16.14 -5.45 -6.78
N ARG A 84 -15.57 -4.32 -6.36
CA ARG A 84 -16.04 -3.52 -5.21
C ARG A 84 -15.84 -4.23 -3.86
N GLU A 85 -14.87 -5.13 -3.77
CA GLU A 85 -14.52 -5.77 -2.49
C GLU A 85 -13.74 -4.80 -1.59
N PRO A 86 -14.04 -4.72 -0.28
CA PRO A 86 -13.27 -3.93 0.67
C PRO A 86 -11.98 -4.66 1.09
N PHE A 87 -11.00 -3.91 1.60
CA PHE A 87 -9.88 -4.48 2.32
C PHE A 87 -10.32 -5.04 3.68
N THR A 88 -9.64 -6.10 4.13
CA THR A 88 -9.54 -6.44 5.55
C THR A 88 -8.34 -5.68 6.12
N ILE A 89 -8.59 -4.65 6.93
CA ILE A 89 -7.53 -3.78 7.46
C ILE A 89 -7.08 -4.30 8.82
N VAL A 90 -5.77 -4.30 9.05
CA VAL A 90 -5.14 -4.66 10.32
C VAL A 90 -4.04 -3.66 10.69
N PRO A 91 -3.70 -3.46 11.98
CA PRO A 91 -4.53 -3.84 13.13
C PRO A 91 -5.88 -3.08 13.09
N GLU A 92 -6.90 -3.63 13.75
CA GLU A 92 -8.15 -2.90 14.01
C GLU A 92 -7.93 -1.68 14.90
#